data_AF-X1P562-F1
#
_entry.id   AF-X1P562-F1
#
_cell.length_a   1.000
_cell.length_b   1.000
_cell.length_c   1.000
_cell.angle_alpha   90.00
_cell.angle_beta   90.00
_cell.angle_gamma   90.00
#
_symmetry.space_group_name_H-M   'P 1'
#
loop_
_entity.id
_entity.type
_entity.pdbx_description
1 polymer ?
#
loop_
_entity_poly.entity_id
_entity_poly.type
_entity_poly.pdbx_seq_one_letter_code
_entity_poly.pdbx_strand_id
1 'polypeptide(L)' 'TWKAQGGIASVLDETDTFESHIADTLNAGCGISDEEIVDLVVLQGPGLIEQLIRWGTEFDLIDEHRDRHESIWFSAFGSG' A
#
# COMPACT_ATOMS: atom_id res chain seq x y z
N THR A 1 15.47 3.04 -4.37
CA THR A 1 14.68 2.14 -3.50
C THR A 1 15.47 1.55 -2.34
N TRP A 2 16.80 1.35 -2.41
CA TRP A 2 17.56 0.72 -1.31
C TRP A 2 17.51 1.42 0.07
N LYS A 3 17.09 2.70 0.13
CA LYS A 3 16.86 3.47 1.37
C LYS A 3 15.39 3.65 1.72
N ALA A 4 14.46 3.06 0.98
CA ALA A 4 13.06 3.09 1.37
C ALA A 4 12.90 2.32 2.69
N GLN A 5 12.25 2.94 3.66
CA GLN A 5 12.06 2.39 5.01
C GLN A 5 10.58 2.31 5.40
N GLY A 6 9.67 2.75 4.52
CA GLY A 6 8.22 2.64 4.70
C GLY A 6 7.64 1.41 3.97
N GLY A 7 6.32 1.28 4.04
CA GLY A 7 5.54 0.24 3.36
C GLY A 7 5.04 0.63 1.97
N ILE A 8 4.40 -0.33 1.28
CA ILE A 8 3.60 -0.07 0.08
C ILE A 8 2.14 0.05 0.52
N ALA A 9 1.48 1.14 0.14
CA ALA A 9 0.04 1.33 0.38
C ALA A 9 -0.76 0.66 -0.74
N SER A 10 -1.72 -0.17 -0.36
CA SER A 10 -2.63 -0.86 -1.28
C SER A 10 -3.79 -1.47 -0.50
N VAL A 11 -4.97 -1.48 -1.11
CA VAL A 11 -6.18 -2.11 -0.57
C VAL A 11 -6.01 -3.63 -0.56
N LEU A 12 -5.61 -4.21 0.57
CA LEU A 12 -5.45 -5.67 0.71
C LEU A 12 -6.35 -6.30 1.77
N ASP A 13 -6.98 -5.50 2.62
CA ASP A 13 -7.80 -5.94 3.75
C ASP A 13 -9.29 -5.67 3.50
N GLU A 14 -10.18 -6.42 4.14
CA GLU A 14 -11.64 -6.26 4.00
C GLU A 14 -12.16 -4.93 4.59
N THR A 15 -11.37 -4.27 5.44
CA THR A 15 -11.71 -2.98 6.03
C THR A 15 -11.25 -1.76 5.22
N ASP A 16 -10.38 -1.95 4.22
CA ASP A 16 -9.98 -0.92 3.26
C ASP A 16 -10.85 -1.04 1.99
N THR A 17 -11.16 0.11 1.37
CA THR A 17 -11.95 0.16 0.13
C THR A 17 -11.26 1.07 -0.87
N PHE A 18 -11.33 0.72 -2.15
CA PHE A 18 -10.75 1.55 -3.21
C PHE A 18 -11.27 2.99 -3.14
N GLU A 19 -12.55 3.17 -2.86
CA GLU A 19 -13.18 4.47 -2.74
C GLU A 19 -12.59 5.30 -1.60
N SER A 20 -12.37 4.69 -0.43
CA SER A 20 -11.74 5.38 0.72
C SER A 20 -10.28 5.75 0.40
N HIS A 21 -9.52 4.81 -0.17
CA HIS A 21 -8.11 5.02 -0.51
C HIS A 21 -7.92 6.09 -1.59
N ILE A 22 -8.79 6.12 -2.60
CA ILE A 22 -8.82 7.18 -3.62
C ILE A 22 -9.11 8.53 -2.98
N ALA A 23 -10.15 8.61 -2.13
CA ALA A 23 -10.52 9.85 -1.45
C ALA A 23 -9.38 10.39 -0.59
N ASP A 24 -8.71 9.53 0.18
CA ASP A 24 -7.56 9.92 1.00
C ASP A 24 -6.37 10.39 0.17
N THR A 25 -6.11 9.73 -0.97
CA THR A 25 -5.03 10.11 -1.89
C THR A 25 -5.29 11.47 -2.54
N LEU A 26 -6.54 11.74 -2.95
CA LEU A 26 -6.94 13.04 -3.52
C LEU A 26 -6.87 14.16 -2.47
N ASN A 27 -7.33 13.88 -1.25
CA ASN A 27 -7.28 14.82 -0.13
C ASN A 27 -5.83 15.18 0.23
N ALA A 28 -4.94 14.18 0.35
CA ALA A 28 -3.52 14.38 0.58
C ALA A 28 -2.85 15.18 -0.55
N GLY A 29 -3.31 14.98 -1.79
CA GLY A 29 -2.90 15.72 -2.98
C GLY A 29 -3.27 17.21 -2.99
N CYS A 30 -4.07 17.71 -2.04
CA CYS A 30 -4.42 19.13 -1.94
C CYS A 30 -5.01 19.73 -3.25
N GLY A 31 -5.73 18.90 -4.03
CA GLY A 31 -6.37 19.32 -5.29
C GLY A 31 -5.45 19.44 -6.51
N ILE A 32 -4.18 19.02 -6.41
CA ILE A 32 -3.25 18.99 -7.56
C ILE A 32 -3.13 17.59 -8.19
N SER A 33 -3.67 16.57 -7.52
CA SER A 33 -3.71 15.21 -8.03
C SER A 33 -4.69 15.11 -9.20
N ASP A 34 -4.30 14.34 -10.21
CA ASP A 34 -5.18 13.93 -11.30
C ASP A 34 -6.02 12.74 -10.85
N GLU A 35 -7.34 12.89 -10.87
CA GLU A 35 -8.29 11.89 -10.37
C GLU A 35 -8.23 10.58 -11.16
N GLU A 36 -8.10 10.65 -12.49
CA GLU A 36 -8.04 9.45 -13.33
C GLU A 36 -6.76 8.65 -13.06
N ILE A 37 -5.65 9.35 -12.76
CA ILE A 37 -4.39 8.71 -12.41
C ILE A 37 -4.43 8.10 -11.01
N VAL A 38 -5.04 8.79 -10.04
CA VAL A 38 -5.20 8.25 -8.69
C VAL A 38 -6.04 6.97 -8.72
N ASP A 39 -7.18 6.99 -9.40
CA ASP A 39 -8.06 5.83 -9.55
C ASP A 39 -7.31 4.64 -10.16
N LEU A 40 -6.61 4.86 -11.29
CA LEU A 40 -5.83 3.83 -11.96
C LEU A 40 -4.77 3.20 -11.05
N VAL A 41 -4.00 4.02 -10.34
CA VAL A 41 -2.89 3.55 -9.49
C VAL A 41 -3.43 2.75 -8.31
N VAL A 42 -4.48 3.25 -7.66
CA VAL A 42 -5.08 2.61 -6.49
C VAL A 42 -5.72 1.26 -6.87
N LEU A 43 -6.44 1.19 -7.99
CA LEU A 43 -7.03 -0.06 -8.49
C LEU A 43 -5.99 -1.12 -8.88
N GLN A 44 -4.83 -0.70 -9.40
CA GLN A 44 -3.78 -1.63 -9.83
C GLN A 44 -2.89 -2.14 -8.69
N GLY A 45 -2.86 -1.43 -7.55
CA GLY A 45 -2.00 -1.70 -6.40
C GLY A 45 -1.98 -3.18 -5.96
N PRO A 46 -3.14 -3.81 -5.71
CA PRO A 46 -3.18 -5.18 -5.18
C PRO A 46 -2.54 -6.20 -6.14
N GLY A 47 -2.87 -6.09 -7.43
CA GLY A 47 -2.32 -6.99 -8.47
C GLY A 47 -0.81 -6.82 -8.66
N LEU A 48 -0.27 -5.62 -8.46
CA LEU A 48 1.17 -5.37 -8.52
C LEU A 48 1.91 -5.94 -7.30
N ILE A 49 1.30 -5.87 -6.11
CA ILE A 49 1.87 -6.51 -4.91
C ILE A 49 1.92 -8.03 -5.10
N GLU A 50 0.86 -8.64 -5.63
CA GLU A 50 0.89 -10.06 -5.96
C GLU A 50 2.02 -10.43 -6.93
N GLN A 51 2.28 -9.58 -7.94
CA GLN A 51 3.39 -9.80 -8.87
C GLN A 51 4.74 -9.73 -8.17
N LEU A 52 4.93 -8.78 -7.25
CA LEU A 52 6.16 -8.66 -6.46
C LEU A 52 6.37 -9.90 -5.57
N ILE A 53 5.30 -10.41 -4.94
CA ILE A 53 5.34 -11.66 -4.17
C ILE A 53 5.76 -12.83 -5.06
N ARG A 54 5.16 -12.96 -6.25
CA ARG A 54 5.51 -14.01 -7.21
C ARG A 54 6.97 -13.95 -7.69
N TRP A 55 7.56 -12.76 -7.73
CA TRP A 55 8.99 -12.58 -8.03
C TRP A 55 9.92 -12.86 -6.86
N GLY A 56 9.37 -13.20 -5.69
CA GLY A 56 10.14 -13.58 -4.50
C GLY A 56 10.33 -12.44 -3.49
N THR A 57 9.54 -11.37 -3.58
CA THR A 57 9.51 -10.34 -2.53
C THR A 57 8.71 -10.87 -1.34
N GLU A 58 9.32 -10.92 -0.17
CA GLU A 58 8.65 -11.29 1.07
C GLU A 58 8.06 -10.03 1.73
N PHE A 59 6.74 -10.04 1.99
CA PHE A 59 6.04 -8.97 2.70
C PHE A 59 5.53 -9.49 4.05
N ASP A 60 5.63 -8.67 5.10
CA ASP A 60 5.02 -8.98 6.39
C ASP A 60 3.53 -8.62 6.32
N LEU A 61 2.67 -9.64 6.25
CA LEU A 61 1.22 -9.48 6.32
C LEU A 61 0.81 -9.53 7.80
N ILE A 62 0.60 -8.37 8.41
CA ILE A 62 0.18 -8.27 9.81
C ILE A 62 -1.36 -8.32 9.83
N ASP A 63 -1.92 -9.44 10.26
CA ASP A 63 -3.37 -9.70 10.27
C ASP A 63 -4.03 -9.39 11.64
N GLU A 64 -3.51 -8.40 12.38
CA GLU A 64 -4.02 -8.08 13.71
C GLU A 64 -4.57 -6.65 13.79
N HIS A 65 -5.89 -6.55 13.74
CA HIS A 65 -6.65 -5.38 14.15
C HIS A 65 -6.16 -4.84 15.51
N ARG A 66 -5.57 -3.65 15.51
CA ARG A 66 -5.98 -2.47 16.31
C ARG A 66 -4.91 -1.38 16.22
N ASP A 67 -5.35 -0.22 15.74
CA ASP A 67 -4.70 1.09 15.86
C ASP A 67 -3.35 1.24 15.15
N ARG A 68 -3.39 1.52 13.84
CA ARG A 68 -2.82 2.70 13.17
C ARG A 68 -2.74 2.45 11.66
N HIS A 69 -3.50 3.24 10.89
CA HIS A 69 -3.35 3.52 9.46
C HIS A 69 -2.52 2.52 8.64
N GLU A 70 -3.24 1.62 7.97
CA GLU A 70 -2.95 1.01 6.66
C GLU A 70 -1.53 1.18 6.13
N SER A 71 -0.70 0.17 6.34
CA SER A 71 0.56 0.00 5.60
C SER A 71 1.10 -1.40 5.81
N ILE A 72 1.45 -2.07 4.71
CA ILE A 72 2.18 -3.34 4.72
C ILE A 72 3.62 -3.00 5.06
N TRP A 73 4.07 -3.37 6.27
CA TRP A 73 5.42 -3.08 6.74
C TRP A 73 6.43 -4.09 6.14
N PHE A 74 7.64 -3.61 5.84
CA PHE A 74 8.76 -4.46 5.42
C PHE A 74 9.77 -4.51 6.56
N SER A 75 9.92 -5.65 7.24
CA SER A 75 11.00 -5.89 8.19
C SER A 75 12.28 -6.32 7.46
N ALA A 76 13.14 -5.35 7.16
CA ALA A 76 14.43 -5.56 6.53
C ALA A 76 15.59 -5.76 7.54
N PHE A 77 15.44 -6.60 8.58
CA PHE A 77 16.59 -6.94 9.43
C PHE A 77 16.59 -8.42 9.82
N GLY A 78 17.16 -9.23 8.93
CA GLY A 78 17.76 -10.51 9.28
C GLY A 78 19.06 -10.27 10.07
N SER A 79 19.09 -10.87 11.26
CA SER A 79 20.21 -11.07 12.18
C SER A 79 21.63 -11.01 11.59
N GLY A 80 22.47 -10.17 12.20
CA GLY A 80 23.93 -10.24 12.19
C GLY A 80 24.47 -9.98 13.58
#